data_AF-A0A7Y2EGW2-F1
#
_entry.id   AF-A0A7Y2EGW2-F1
#
_cell.length_a   1.000
_cell.length_b   1.000
_cell.length_c   1.000
_cell.angle_alpha   90.00
_cell.angle_beta   90.00
_cell.angle_gamma   90.00
#
_symmetry.space_group_name_H-M   'P 1'
#
loop_
_entity.id
_entity.type
_entity.pdbx_description
1 polymer ?
#
loop_
_entity_poly.entity_id
_entity_poly.type
_entity_poly.pdbx_seq_one_letter_code
_entity_poly.pdbx_strand_id
1 'polypeptide(L)' 'VIHFTWEASADAASYRVEIYDQELRLVSEQLTDKTSVSVPRSSFGQLATPTLMWKVVPISPTGLEGAASKLVSFTLE' A
#
# COMPACT_ATOMS: atom_id res chain seq x y z
N VAL A 1 -10.04 -7.23 8.51
CA VAL A 1 -9.29 -6.03 8.10
C VAL A 1 -7.86 -6.46 7.85
N ILE A 2 -7.18 -5.90 6.86
CA ILE A 2 -5.76 -6.17 6.60
C ILE A 2 -4.95 -4.99 7.11
N HIS A 3 -3.87 -5.27 7.84
CA HIS A 3 -2.98 -4.26 8.38
C HIS A 3 -1.69 -4.23 7.56
N PHE A 4 -1.36 -3.04 7.05
CA PHE A 4 -0.13 -2.78 6.31
C PHE A 4 0.75 -1.86 7.13
N THR A 5 2.03 -2.21 7.28
CA THR A 5 3.01 -1.47 8.08
C THR A 5 4.35 -1.43 7.36
N TRP A 6 5.02 -0.29 7.40
CA TRP A 6 6.32 -0.08 6.77
C TRP A 6 7.24 0.78 7.65
N GLU A 7 8.50 0.86 7.27
CA GLU A 7 9.48 1.72 7.94
C GLU A 7 9.36 3.16 7.46
N ALA A 8 9.52 4.11 8.38
CA ALA A 8 9.49 5.53 8.03
C ALA A 8 10.66 5.88 7.09
N SER A 9 10.38 6.66 6.06
CA SER A 9 11.41 7.30 5.23
C SER A 9 11.74 8.68 5.80
N ALA A 10 13.02 9.02 5.88
CA ALA A 10 13.51 10.23 6.56
C ALA A 10 12.90 11.53 6.02
N ASP A 11 12.64 11.59 4.71
CA ASP A 11 12.15 12.79 4.02
C ASP A 11 10.65 12.75 3.68
N ALA A 12 9.91 11.77 4.21
CA ALA A 12 8.49 11.61 3.92
C ALA A 12 7.60 12.38 4.90
N ALA A 13 6.74 13.25 4.36
CA ALA A 13 5.64 13.87 5.11
C ALA A 13 4.38 13.01 5.10
N SER A 14 4.18 12.24 4.04
CA SER A 14 3.07 11.30 3.90
C SER A 14 3.46 10.12 3.01
N TYR A 15 2.56 9.17 2.88
CA TYR A 15 2.76 7.93 2.15
C TYR A 15 1.51 7.61 1.32
N ARG A 16 1.74 7.13 0.10
CA ARG A 16 0.72 6.47 -0.72
C ARG A 16 0.95 4.97 -0.68
N VAL A 17 -0.02 4.25 -0.15
CA VAL A 17 -0.01 2.79 -0.10
C VAL A 17 -0.83 2.30 -1.29
N GLU A 18 -0.17 1.58 -2.19
CA GLU A 18 -0.79 1.05 -3.40
C GLU A 18 -0.91 -0.48 -3.24
N ILE A 19 -2.12 -1.00 -3.38
CA ILE A 19 -2.46 -2.42 -3.21
C ILE A 19 -3.00 -2.93 -4.54
N TYR A 20 -2.44 -4.04 -4.98
CA TYR A 20 -2.65 -4.67 -6.27
C TYR A 20 -3.14 -6.11 -6.08
N ASP A 21 -3.86 -6.61 -7.07
CA ASP A 21 -4.08 -8.04 -7.21
C ASP A 21 -2.87 -8.78 -7.81
N GLN A 22 -2.99 -10.09 -7.98
CA GLN A 22 -1.94 -10.93 -8.56
C GLN A 22 -1.64 -10.61 -10.04
N GLU A 23 -2.54 -9.93 -10.75
CA GLU A 23 -2.36 -9.48 -12.12
C GLU A 23 -1.76 -8.05 -12.19
N LEU A 24 -1.31 -7.50 -11.05
CA LEU A 24 -0.79 -6.14 -10.90
C LEU A 24 -1.81 -5.05 -11.25
N ARG A 25 -3.11 -5.33 -11.10
CA ARG A 25 -4.16 -4.31 -11.19
C ARG A 25 -4.34 -3.64 -9.84
N LEU A 26 -4.35 -2.31 -9.81
CA LEU A 26 -4.58 -1.55 -8.59
C LEU A 26 -6.02 -1.79 -8.10
N VAL A 27 -6.14 -2.36 -6.90
CA VAL A 27 -7.43 -2.66 -6.26
C VAL A 27 -7.75 -1.74 -5.09
N SER A 28 -6.73 -1.11 -4.51
CA SER A 28 -6.92 -0.10 -3.46
C SER A 28 -5.71 0.84 -3.38
N GLU A 29 -5.99 2.08 -3.01
CA GLU A 29 -5.00 3.11 -2.74
C GLU A 29 -5.36 3.81 -1.45
N GLN A 30 -4.38 4.12 -0.60
CA GLN A 30 -4.57 4.87 0.63
C GLN A 30 -3.50 5.96 0.76
N LEU A 31 -3.90 7.14 1.19
CA LEU A 31 -3.00 8.21 1.59
C LEU A 31 -3.00 8.34 3.11
N THR A 32 -1.83 8.41 3.72
CA THR A 32 -1.69 8.60 5.17
C THR A 32 -0.40 9.31 5.54
N ASP A 33 -0.40 10.01 6.67
CA ASP A 33 0.77 10.59 7.34
C ASP A 33 1.40 9.63 8.36
N LYS A 34 0.86 8.41 8.52
CA LYS A 34 1.35 7.37 9.43
C LYS A 34 2.14 6.31 8.68
N THR A 35 2.86 5.46 9.40
CA THR A 35 3.58 4.30 8.85
C THR A 35 2.75 3.02 8.83
N SER A 36 1.42 3.16 8.91
CA SER A 36 0.49 2.03 8.91
C SER A 36 -0.89 2.42 8.38
N VAL A 37 -1.54 1.51 7.65
CA VAL A 37 -2.96 1.61 7.27
C VAL A 37 -3.70 0.30 7.55
N SER A 38 -5.00 0.44 7.83
CA SER A 38 -5.90 -0.69 8.03
C SER A 38 -6.98 -0.64 6.96
N VAL A 39 -7.00 -1.63 6.08
CA VAL A 39 -7.90 -1.65 4.92
C VAL A 39 -8.90 -2.81 5.05
N PRO A 40 -10.21 -2.56 5.04
CA PRO A 40 -11.21 -3.62 5.03
C PRO A 40 -11.05 -4.56 3.82
N ARG A 41 -11.28 -5.87 4.01
CA ARG A 41 -11.19 -6.85 2.90
C ARG A 41 -12.19 -6.54 1.78
N SER A 42 -13.32 -5.92 2.12
CA SER A 42 -14.33 -5.46 1.16
C SER A 42 -13.82 -4.36 0.22
N SER A 43 -12.75 -3.64 0.56
CA SER A 43 -12.19 -2.57 -0.27
C SER A 43 -11.48 -3.07 -1.52
N PHE A 44 -11.12 -4.36 -1.58
CA PHE A 44 -10.40 -4.95 -2.72
C PHE A 44 -11.34 -5.50 -3.82
N GLY A 45 -12.65 -5.40 -3.62
CA GLY A 45 -13.63 -6.00 -4.53
C GLY A 45 -13.53 -7.52 -4.57
N GLN A 46 -13.97 -8.10 -5.69
CA GLN A 46 -13.87 -9.54 -5.92
C GLN A 46 -12.47 -9.88 -6.45
N LEU A 47 -11.67 -10.51 -5.60
CA LEU A 47 -10.35 -11.00 -5.96
C LEU A 47 -10.47 -12.38 -6.64
N ALA A 48 -9.80 -12.55 -7.79
CA ALA A 48 -9.72 -13.84 -8.46
C ALA A 48 -8.88 -14.86 -7.67
N THR A 49 -7.89 -14.37 -6.91
CA THR A 49 -7.05 -15.16 -6.02
C THR A 49 -6.93 -14.49 -4.65
N PRO A 50 -6.63 -15.23 -3.58
CA PRO A 50 -6.42 -14.64 -2.26
C PRO A 50 -5.10 -13.86 -2.14
N THR A 51 -4.29 -13.76 -3.20
CA THR A 51 -2.98 -13.10 -3.17
C THR A 51 -3.14 -11.61 -3.45
N LEU A 52 -2.58 -10.78 -2.58
CA LEU A 52 -2.44 -9.34 -2.79
C LEU A 52 -0.96 -8.98 -2.84
N MET A 53 -0.66 -7.95 -3.62
CA MET A 53 0.67 -7.34 -3.72
C MET A 53 0.56 -5.88 -3.29
N TRP A 54 1.55 -5.32 -2.63
CA TRP A 54 1.48 -3.93 -2.20
C TRP A 54 2.85 -3.30 -2.12
N LYS A 55 2.88 -1.97 -2.29
CA LYS A 55 4.08 -1.14 -2.12
C LYS A 55 3.68 0.20 -1.52
N VAL A 56 4.67 0.92 -1.02
CA VAL A 56 4.50 2.25 -0.44
C VAL A 56 5.35 3.25 -1.20
N VAL A 57 4.77 4.38 -1.56
CA VAL A 57 5.46 5.52 -2.15
C VAL A 57 5.54 6.63 -1.11
N PRO A 58 6.73 6.98 -0.60
CA PRO A 58 6.87 8.14 0.27
C PRO A 58 6.61 9.42 -0.52
N ILE A 59 5.96 10.40 0.11
CA ILE A 59 5.67 11.72 -0.46
C ILE A 59 6.31 12.76 0.45
N SER A 60 7.19 13.58 -0.12
CA SER A 60 7.89 14.65 0.57
C SER A 60 6.94 15.80 0.97
N PRO A 61 7.34 16.70 1.89
CA PRO A 61 6.54 17.86 2.26
C PRO A 61 6.14 18.77 1.08
N THR A 62 6.91 18.77 -0.01
CA THR A 62 6.63 19.54 -1.22
C THR A 62 5.70 18.81 -2.20
N GLY A 63 5.22 17.61 -1.85
CA GLY A 63 4.33 16.80 -2.68
C GLY A 63 5.05 15.95 -3.72
N LEU A 64 6.39 15.91 -3.72
CA LEU A 64 7.15 15.05 -4.64
C LEU A 64 7.21 13.62 -4.12
N GLU A 65 6.94 12.67 -5.01
CA GLU A 65 7.08 11.23 -4.76
C GLU A 65 8.55 10.83 -4.70
N GLY A 66 8.91 10.06 -3.68
CA GLY A 66 10.21 9.40 -3.56
C GLY A 66 10.24 8.01 -4.19
N ALA A 67 11.34 7.30 -3.97
CA ALA A 67 11.47 5.92 -4.43
C ALA A 67 10.47 5.02 -3.70
N ALA A 68 9.68 4.27 -4.47
CA ALA A 68 8.75 3.28 -3.92
C ALA A 68 9.49 2.16 -3.18
N SER A 69 8.83 1.59 -2.16
CA SER A 69 9.30 0.37 -1.51
C SER A 69 9.33 -0.80 -2.49
N LYS A 70 9.99 -1.89 -2.09
CA LYS A 70 9.83 -3.18 -2.78
C LYS A 70 8.35 -3.57 -2.79
N LEU A 71 7.91 -4.19 -3.88
CA LEU A 71 6.60 -4.80 -3.98
C LEU A 71 6.62 -6.09 -3.14
N VAL A 72 5.74 -6.16 -2.14
CA VAL A 72 5.62 -7.28 -1.22
C VAL A 72 4.30 -8.00 -1.50
N SER A 73 4.30 -9.33 -1.48
CA SER A 73 3.08 -10.13 -1.64
C SER A 73 2.75 -10.91 -0.37
N PHE A 74 1.46 -11.17 -0.18
CA PHE A 74 0.95 -12.05 0.87
C PHE A 74 -0.36 -12.70 0.40
N THR A 75 -0.71 -13.82 1.03
CA THR A 75 -1.95 -14.55 0.75
C THR A 75 -2.93 -14.37 1.90
N LEU A 76 -4.18 -14.08 1.57
CA LEU A 76 -5.29 -14.05 2.52
C LEU A 76 -5.68 -15.48 2.88
N GLU A 77 -5.46 -15.86 4.14
CA GLU A 77 -6.04 -17.06 4.73
C GLU A 77 -7.58 -16.93 4.87
#